data_AF-A0A6F7W4C0-F1
#
_entry.id   AF-A0A6F7W4C0-F1
#
_cell.length_a   1.000
_cell.length_b   1.000
_cell.length_c   1.000
_cell.angle_alpha   90.00
_cell.angle_beta   90.00
_cell.angle_gamma   90.00
#
_symmetry.space_group_name_H-M   'P 1'
#
loop_
_entity.id
_entity.type
_entity.pdbx_description
1 polymer ?
#
loop_
_entity_poly.entity_id
_entity_poly.type
_entity_poly.pdbx_seq_one_letter_code
_entity_poly.pdbx_strand_id
1 'polypeptide(L)'
;MFIEASTHPVLTMAMRESFEHAESGATAVPTLRRDHGDLAQLTKSVALAFVAGAEVDWSAAFPTDPAPRTVDLPTYAFQRRRYWLNASGGSGGDPGALGLVAADHPLLGAAVRLADGSGHVLTGRLSPQTHGWLADHVVAGVALVPGTVLMEWALRAADEAGCGAVEELALRLPLAMPATGGRCVQVVVGPSTDDGRREIAVYSLPDDALRTGGDTDWMCHALGVLGPAVPESRAGELPGTWPPPGARPVDTDGCYERIAASGYAYGAAFQGLRAVWRDGAELLADVELPKAAGEPHGFGIHPALLDAVLHPTLLTGHPDAGPEPDGGRMWLPFTVSGVSLWATEATAVRVRLTRRPQTAEDERELRVVVADAVGAPVLTIDALLLRPAEADQLRSLNTGRVATDGGGGGSVRRRTAAAAEVPSVDWGARLARLSAVDRYRTLLGLVRDHAATVLGHTDAEAVRADASFKELGFESLTAVELRDRLAAATGLRLPAALIFRHPTPEGIAHHLVGRLSSDGAAAAPTAIVPPGTQVPRQPTGEMSAAQRLESASADQVLEFIDNELGVS
;
A
#
# COMPACT_ATOMS: atom_id res chain seq x y z
N MET A 1 50.77 -43.86 -15.02
CA MET A 1 51.84 -43.16 -15.78
C MET A 1 53.05 -44.07 -15.87
N PHE A 2 53.76 -44.08 -16.99
CA PHE A 2 55.01 -44.81 -17.20
C PHE A 2 56.12 -43.81 -17.57
N ILE A 3 57.20 -43.77 -16.78
CA ILE A 3 58.36 -42.92 -17.07
C ILE A 3 59.46 -43.79 -17.68
N GLU A 4 59.82 -43.50 -18.92
CA GLU A 4 60.88 -44.22 -19.61
C GLU A 4 62.22 -43.52 -19.38
N ALA A 5 62.94 -43.96 -18.34
CA ALA A 5 64.30 -43.51 -18.04
C ALA A 5 65.30 -44.11 -19.03
N SER A 6 65.56 -43.40 -20.12
CA SER A 6 66.45 -43.83 -21.21
C SER A 6 67.14 -42.65 -21.88
N THR A 7 68.21 -42.92 -22.63
CA THR A 7 68.91 -41.91 -23.45
C THR A 7 68.13 -41.56 -24.73
N HIS A 8 67.14 -42.36 -25.10
CA HIS A 8 66.17 -42.12 -26.17
C HIS A 8 64.99 -43.09 -26.02
N PRO A 9 63.72 -42.66 -26.21
CA PRO A 9 62.56 -43.53 -26.13
C PRO A 9 62.64 -44.70 -27.11
N VAL A 10 62.53 -45.90 -26.57
CA VAL A 10 62.43 -47.17 -27.31
C VAL A 10 61.14 -47.89 -26.95
N LEU A 11 60.62 -47.71 -25.73
CA LEU A 11 59.44 -48.39 -25.20
C LEU A 11 58.17 -47.56 -25.31
N THR A 12 58.28 -46.24 -25.46
CA THR A 12 57.13 -45.31 -25.45
C THR A 12 56.01 -45.71 -26.42
N MET A 13 56.33 -46.14 -27.65
CA MET A 13 55.33 -46.53 -28.64
C MET A 13 54.64 -47.86 -28.28
N ALA A 14 55.41 -48.89 -27.91
CA ALA A 14 54.87 -50.18 -27.49
C ALA A 14 54.01 -50.06 -26.22
N MET A 15 54.41 -49.18 -25.28
CA MET A 15 53.64 -48.90 -24.08
C MET A 15 52.33 -48.18 -24.41
N ARG A 16 52.33 -47.22 -25.33
CA ARG A 16 51.09 -46.56 -25.80
C ARG A 16 50.12 -47.55 -26.44
N GLU A 17 50.61 -48.42 -27.32
CA GLU A 17 49.80 -49.47 -27.94
C GLU A 17 49.24 -50.45 -26.89
N SER A 18 50.06 -50.80 -25.90
CA SER A 18 49.62 -51.65 -24.78
C SER A 18 48.55 -50.96 -23.92
N PHE A 19 48.68 -49.65 -23.67
CA PHE A 19 47.69 -48.87 -22.93
C PHE A 19 46.38 -48.75 -23.70
N GLU A 20 46.45 -48.53 -25.01
CA GLU A 20 45.26 -48.49 -25.88
C GLU A 20 44.55 -49.85 -25.92
N HIS A 21 45.30 -50.94 -26.09
CA HIS A 21 44.73 -52.29 -26.08
C HIS A 21 44.10 -52.66 -24.73
N ALA A 22 44.65 -52.15 -23.62
CA ALA A 22 44.12 -52.33 -22.28
C ALA A 22 43.06 -51.28 -21.88
N GLU A 23 42.63 -50.41 -22.80
CA GLU A 23 41.71 -49.29 -22.57
C GLU A 23 42.12 -48.39 -21.37
N SER A 24 43.43 -48.26 -21.15
CA SER A 24 44.02 -47.50 -20.06
C SER A 24 44.34 -46.07 -20.48
N GLY A 25 43.90 -45.09 -19.69
CA GLY A 25 44.28 -43.67 -19.83
C GLY A 25 45.72 -43.35 -19.40
N ALA A 26 46.61 -44.34 -19.29
CA ALA A 26 47.97 -44.15 -18.81
C ALA A 26 48.84 -43.41 -19.85
N THR A 27 49.65 -42.45 -19.38
CA THR A 27 50.61 -41.71 -20.21
C THR A 27 52.02 -42.29 -20.11
N ALA A 28 52.67 -42.50 -21.26
CA ALA A 28 54.11 -42.77 -21.35
C ALA A 28 54.90 -41.46 -21.56
N VAL A 29 55.87 -41.21 -20.67
CA VAL A 29 56.70 -40.00 -20.65
C VAL A 29 58.19 -40.39 -20.75
N PRO A 30 58.88 -40.11 -21.87
CA PRO A 30 60.30 -40.41 -21.98
C PRO A 30 61.19 -39.34 -21.36
N THR A 31 62.29 -39.71 -20.70
CA THR A 31 63.15 -38.75 -20.00
C THR A 31 64.08 -37.96 -20.93
N LEU A 32 64.73 -38.61 -21.90
CA LEU A 32 65.65 -37.97 -22.85
C LEU A 32 65.35 -38.42 -24.28
N ARG A 33 65.88 -37.69 -25.27
CA ARG A 33 65.79 -38.04 -26.69
C ARG A 33 67.18 -38.02 -27.32
N ARG A 34 67.38 -38.82 -28.37
CA ARG A 34 68.57 -38.78 -29.22
C ARG A 34 68.79 -37.34 -29.67
N ASP A 35 70.04 -36.89 -29.58
CA ASP A 35 70.50 -35.55 -29.92
C ASP A 35 69.88 -34.40 -29.10
N HIS A 36 69.09 -34.73 -28.07
CA HIS A 36 68.43 -33.79 -27.15
C HIS A 36 68.49 -34.34 -25.72
N GLY A 37 69.71 -34.55 -25.22
CA GLY A 37 69.98 -35.04 -23.86
C GLY A 37 70.18 -33.94 -22.82
N ASP A 38 69.68 -32.72 -23.09
CA ASP A 38 69.90 -31.56 -22.24
C ASP A 38 68.85 -31.42 -21.12
N LEU A 39 69.10 -30.47 -20.22
CA LEU A 39 68.18 -30.17 -19.12
C LEU A 39 66.82 -29.68 -19.64
N ALA A 40 66.78 -29.01 -20.80
CA ALA A 40 65.53 -28.54 -21.39
C ALA A 40 64.61 -29.70 -21.77
N GLN A 41 65.16 -30.77 -22.36
CA GLN A 41 64.41 -31.98 -22.66
C GLN A 41 63.92 -32.69 -21.39
N LEU A 42 64.76 -32.79 -20.36
CA LEU A 42 64.35 -33.39 -19.08
C LEU A 42 63.24 -32.58 -18.40
N THR A 43 63.37 -31.24 -18.34
CA THR A 43 62.36 -30.33 -17.78
C THR A 43 61.04 -30.43 -18.55
N LYS A 44 61.09 -30.56 -19.88
CA LYS A 44 59.90 -30.81 -20.70
C LYS A 44 59.23 -32.13 -20.34
N SER A 45 60.00 -33.18 -20.05
CA SER A 45 59.46 -34.47 -19.62
C SER A 45 58.82 -34.40 -18.24
N VAL A 46 59.42 -33.67 -17.30
CA VAL A 46 58.82 -33.39 -15.98
C VAL A 46 57.51 -32.59 -16.13
N ALA A 47 57.47 -31.60 -17.01
CA ALA A 47 56.26 -30.84 -17.31
C ALA A 47 55.15 -31.73 -17.94
N LEU A 48 55.51 -32.67 -18.81
CA LEU A 48 54.56 -33.65 -19.36
C LEU A 48 54.00 -34.58 -18.28
N ALA A 49 54.83 -35.02 -17.33
CA ALA A 49 54.37 -35.80 -16.19
C ALA A 49 53.39 -34.99 -15.32
N PHE A 50 53.69 -33.72 -15.03
CA PHE A 50 52.81 -32.82 -14.29
C PHE A 50 51.46 -32.61 -14.99
N VAL A 51 51.47 -32.33 -16.30
CA VAL A 51 50.23 -32.18 -17.09
C VAL A 51 49.43 -33.49 -17.16
N ALA A 52 50.10 -34.64 -17.08
CA ALA A 52 49.46 -35.95 -16.99
C ALA A 52 48.94 -36.29 -15.57
N GLY A 53 49.05 -35.37 -14.60
CA GLY A 53 48.50 -35.51 -13.25
C GLY A 53 49.48 -36.09 -12.22
N ALA A 54 50.78 -36.18 -12.53
CA ALA A 54 51.78 -36.57 -11.55
C ALA A 54 52.08 -35.42 -10.57
N GLU A 55 52.19 -35.72 -9.29
CA GLU A 55 52.75 -34.78 -8.32
C GLU A 55 54.24 -34.58 -8.59
N VAL A 56 54.64 -33.31 -8.76
CA VAL A 56 56.03 -32.92 -9.01
C VAL A 56 56.43 -31.92 -7.94
N ASP A 57 57.50 -32.24 -7.22
CA ASP A 57 58.14 -31.28 -6.31
C ASP A 57 59.03 -30.32 -7.11
N TRP A 58 58.49 -29.16 -7.46
CA TRP A 58 59.22 -28.12 -8.17
C TRP A 58 60.27 -27.42 -7.30
N SER A 59 60.22 -27.56 -5.98
CA SER A 59 61.18 -26.89 -5.08
C SER A 59 62.61 -27.44 -5.26
N ALA A 60 62.75 -28.71 -5.63
CA ALA A 60 64.04 -29.34 -5.92
C ALA A 60 64.78 -28.72 -7.13
N ALA A 61 64.10 -27.96 -7.98
CA ALA A 61 64.70 -27.26 -9.12
C ALA A 61 65.37 -25.92 -8.74
N PHE A 62 65.19 -25.47 -7.49
CA PHE A 62 65.68 -24.17 -7.03
C PHE A 62 66.71 -24.30 -5.91
N PRO A 63 67.70 -23.39 -5.83
CA PRO A 63 68.61 -23.34 -4.70
C PRO A 63 67.87 -22.95 -3.41
N THR A 64 68.29 -23.53 -2.29
CA THR A 64 67.75 -23.20 -0.96
C THR A 64 68.37 -21.92 -0.39
N ASP A 65 69.55 -21.53 -0.88
CA ASP A 65 70.26 -20.31 -0.48
C ASP A 65 70.98 -19.65 -1.68
N PRO A 66 70.62 -18.42 -2.09
CA PRO A 66 69.45 -17.68 -1.62
C PRO A 66 68.16 -18.29 -2.18
N ALA A 67 67.10 -18.31 -1.35
CA ALA A 67 65.79 -18.75 -1.79
C ALA A 67 65.26 -17.84 -2.93
N PRO A 68 64.61 -18.41 -3.97
CA PRO A 68 64.04 -17.63 -5.05
C PRO A 68 62.89 -16.74 -4.55
N ARG A 69 62.78 -15.53 -5.10
CA ARG A 69 61.68 -14.61 -4.80
C ARG A 69 60.43 -14.96 -5.62
N THR A 70 59.25 -14.80 -5.02
CA THR A 70 57.97 -14.84 -5.76
C THR A 70 57.82 -13.58 -6.59
N VAL A 71 57.15 -13.69 -7.74
CA VAL A 71 56.83 -12.57 -8.63
C VAL A 71 55.33 -12.55 -8.89
N ASP A 72 54.77 -11.36 -9.06
CA ASP A 72 53.36 -11.22 -9.43
C ASP A 72 53.15 -11.73 -10.85
N LEU A 73 52.22 -12.67 -10.99
CA LEU A 73 51.75 -13.18 -12.28
C LEU A 73 50.37 -12.59 -12.60
N PRO A 74 49.98 -12.51 -13.88
CA PRO A 74 48.61 -12.20 -14.25
C PRO A 74 47.62 -13.08 -13.48
N THR A 75 46.51 -12.48 -13.05
CA THR A 75 45.47 -13.23 -12.32
C THR A 75 44.87 -14.32 -13.20
N TYR A 76 44.30 -15.34 -12.56
CA TYR A 76 43.62 -16.43 -13.27
C TYR A 76 42.57 -15.88 -14.23
N ALA A 77 42.64 -16.30 -15.50
CA ALA A 77 41.71 -15.86 -16.54
C ALA A 77 40.35 -16.55 -16.37
N PHE A 78 39.55 -16.09 -15.39
CA PHE A 78 38.19 -16.59 -15.18
C PHE A 78 37.37 -16.52 -16.47
N GLN A 79 36.65 -17.60 -16.77
CA GLN A 79 35.72 -17.61 -17.88
C GLN A 79 34.57 -16.65 -17.57
N ARG A 80 34.55 -15.50 -18.24
CA ARG A 80 33.55 -14.43 -18.05
C ARG A 80 32.21 -14.77 -18.71
N ARG A 81 31.61 -15.90 -18.33
CA ARG A 81 30.22 -16.20 -18.67
C ARG A 81 29.29 -15.45 -17.71
N ARG A 82 28.33 -14.73 -18.29
CA ARG A 82 27.30 -14.04 -17.52
C ARG A 82 26.32 -15.09 -16.97
N TYR A 83 26.42 -15.37 -15.68
CA TYR A 83 25.44 -16.17 -14.94
C TYR A 83 24.61 -15.22 -14.09
N TRP A 84 23.51 -14.73 -14.67
CA TRP A 84 22.55 -13.84 -14.02
C TRP A 84 21.15 -14.41 -14.21
N LEU A 85 20.28 -14.30 -13.22
CA LEU A 85 18.86 -14.51 -13.40
C LEU A 85 18.34 -13.36 -14.28
N ASN A 86 18.25 -13.58 -15.58
CA ASN A 86 17.58 -12.65 -16.46
C ASN A 86 16.08 -12.84 -16.25
N ALA A 87 15.48 -12.05 -15.37
CA ALA A 87 14.05 -11.85 -15.38
C ALA A 87 13.71 -11.22 -16.74
N SER A 88 13.12 -12.00 -17.64
CA SER A 88 12.51 -11.48 -18.86
C SER A 88 11.27 -10.71 -18.43
N GLY A 89 11.41 -9.40 -18.20
CA GLY A 89 10.36 -8.51 -17.70
C GLY A 89 10.85 -7.74 -16.48
N GLY A 90 10.62 -6.42 -16.48
CA GLY A 90 11.13 -5.50 -15.47
C GLY A 90 10.67 -5.79 -14.04
N SER A 91 11.05 -4.89 -13.14
CA SER A 91 10.49 -4.78 -11.80
C SER A 91 8.97 -4.96 -11.80
N GLY A 92 8.45 -6.14 -11.43
CA GLY A 92 7.03 -6.47 -11.54
C GLY A 92 6.61 -6.70 -12.99
N GLY A 93 5.83 -7.75 -13.26
CA GLY A 93 5.36 -8.06 -14.61
C GLY A 93 4.67 -6.86 -15.26
N ASP A 94 4.97 -6.63 -16.54
CA ASP A 94 4.30 -5.60 -17.34
C ASP A 94 2.77 -5.78 -17.21
N PRO A 95 2.06 -4.80 -16.61
CA PRO A 95 0.61 -4.89 -16.43
C PRO A 95 -0.14 -5.05 -17.76
N GLY A 96 0.48 -4.65 -18.89
CA GLY A 96 -0.04 -4.88 -20.23
C GLY A 96 -0.31 -6.35 -20.54
N ALA A 97 0.48 -7.28 -20.00
CA ALA A 97 0.26 -8.72 -20.17
C ALA A 97 -1.03 -9.22 -19.48
N LEU A 98 -1.55 -8.46 -18.50
CA LEU A 98 -2.82 -8.71 -17.82
C LEU A 98 -3.99 -7.90 -18.42
N GLY A 99 -3.75 -7.18 -19.53
CA GLY A 99 -4.74 -6.26 -20.12
C GLY A 99 -4.94 -4.98 -19.33
N LEU A 100 -4.01 -4.65 -18.43
CA LEU A 100 -4.04 -3.43 -17.60
C LEU A 100 -3.06 -2.39 -18.14
N VAL A 101 -3.22 -1.15 -17.70
CA VAL A 101 -2.29 -0.06 -18.05
C VAL A 101 -1.30 0.13 -16.91
N ALA A 102 -0.04 0.44 -17.23
CA ALA A 102 0.93 0.83 -16.22
C ALA A 102 0.51 2.16 -15.60
N ALA A 103 0.51 2.24 -14.27
CA ALA A 103 0.19 3.50 -13.61
C ALA A 103 1.37 4.49 -13.61
N ASP A 104 2.53 4.11 -14.18
CA ASP A 104 3.74 4.95 -14.27
C ASP A 104 4.12 5.63 -12.94
N HIS A 105 3.96 4.91 -11.83
CA HIS A 105 4.15 5.43 -10.48
C HIS A 105 4.92 4.43 -9.58
N PRO A 106 5.94 4.84 -8.81
CA PRO A 106 6.79 3.90 -8.07
C PRO A 106 6.08 3.06 -6.98
N LEU A 107 4.92 3.52 -6.50
CA LEU A 107 4.13 2.82 -5.48
C LEU A 107 2.82 2.22 -6.03
N LEU A 108 2.46 2.50 -7.29
CA LEU A 108 1.24 1.99 -7.93
C LEU A 108 1.64 1.35 -9.26
N GLY A 109 1.47 0.04 -9.38
CA GLY A 109 1.97 -0.71 -10.53
C GLY A 109 1.03 -0.69 -11.73
N ALA A 110 -0.29 -0.60 -11.51
CA ALA A 110 -1.27 -0.67 -12.57
C ALA A 110 -2.49 0.22 -12.31
N ALA A 111 -3.12 0.66 -13.39
CA ALA A 111 -4.41 1.34 -13.40
C ALA A 111 -5.44 0.50 -14.17
N VAL A 112 -6.65 0.45 -13.64
CA VAL A 112 -7.78 -0.29 -14.21
C VAL A 112 -8.94 0.68 -14.35
N ARG A 113 -9.42 0.85 -15.59
CA ARG A 113 -10.69 1.54 -15.83
C ARG A 113 -11.83 0.52 -15.82
N LEU A 114 -12.83 0.76 -14.98
CA LEU A 114 -13.97 -0.14 -14.84
C LEU A 114 -14.86 -0.05 -16.08
N ALA A 115 -15.21 -1.20 -16.66
CA ALA A 115 -15.89 -1.29 -17.95
C ALA A 115 -17.33 -0.75 -17.94
N ASP A 116 -17.96 -0.74 -16.77
CA ASP A 116 -19.29 -0.17 -16.52
C ASP A 116 -19.25 1.36 -16.35
N GLY A 117 -18.07 1.98 -16.42
CA GLY A 117 -17.89 3.41 -16.25
C GLY A 117 -17.96 3.89 -14.80
N SER A 118 -18.01 2.97 -13.82
CA SER A 118 -18.07 3.32 -12.40
C SER A 118 -16.79 3.97 -11.86
N GLY A 119 -15.70 3.97 -12.63
CA GLY A 119 -14.52 4.77 -12.34
C GLY A 119 -13.20 4.08 -12.65
N HIS A 120 -12.18 4.41 -11.85
CA HIS A 120 -10.81 3.90 -11.99
C HIS A 120 -10.33 3.28 -10.68
N VAL A 121 -9.49 2.27 -10.78
CA VAL A 121 -8.77 1.67 -9.65
C VAL A 121 -7.29 1.64 -9.97
N LEU A 122 -6.48 2.34 -9.19
CA LEU A 122 -5.02 2.20 -9.23
C LEU A 122 -4.61 1.24 -8.13
N THR A 123 -3.69 0.32 -8.42
CA THR A 123 -3.29 -0.74 -7.50
C THR A 123 -1.78 -0.86 -7.37
N GLY A 124 -1.33 -1.19 -6.16
CA GLY A 124 0.08 -1.36 -5.84
C GLY A 124 0.31 -2.33 -4.69
N ARG A 125 1.58 -2.61 -4.40
CA ARG A 125 1.98 -3.40 -3.24
C ARG A 125 3.13 -2.71 -2.53
N LEU A 126 2.92 -2.38 -1.26
CA LEU A 126 3.94 -1.88 -0.36
C LEU A 126 4.66 -3.02 0.33
N SER A 127 5.97 -2.93 0.44
CA SER A 127 6.78 -3.94 1.11
C SER A 127 8.12 -3.35 1.53
N PRO A 128 8.64 -3.68 2.74
CA PRO A 128 9.94 -3.21 3.17
C PRO A 128 11.09 -3.59 2.23
N GLN A 129 10.94 -4.68 1.47
CA GLN A 129 11.94 -5.17 0.54
C GLN A 129 12.06 -4.28 -0.71
N THR A 130 10.95 -3.72 -1.18
CA THR A 130 10.90 -2.88 -2.40
C THR A 130 10.89 -1.40 -2.08
N HIS A 131 10.36 -1.01 -0.92
CA HIS A 131 10.13 0.37 -0.51
C HIS A 131 10.71 0.63 0.89
N GLY A 132 11.96 0.19 1.11
CA GLY A 132 12.60 0.23 2.43
C GLY A 132 12.70 1.62 3.05
N TRP A 133 12.77 2.67 2.23
CA TRP A 133 12.80 4.06 2.70
C TRP A 133 11.54 4.46 3.48
N LEU A 134 10.38 3.84 3.25
CA LEU A 134 9.15 4.11 4.00
C LEU A 134 9.27 3.68 5.48
N ALA A 135 10.17 2.76 5.81
CA ALA A 135 10.40 2.33 7.18
C ALA A 135 11.09 3.41 8.03
N ASP A 136 11.70 4.42 7.40
CA ASP A 136 12.33 5.55 8.08
C ASP A 136 11.31 6.59 8.61
N HIS A 137 10.03 6.51 8.22
CA HIS A 137 8.99 7.38 8.80
C HIS A 137 8.42 6.77 10.07
N VAL A 138 9.10 7.00 11.19
CA VAL A 138 8.71 6.43 12.49
C VAL A 138 8.06 7.50 13.37
N VAL A 139 6.82 7.24 13.80
CA VAL A 139 6.05 8.11 14.70
C VAL A 139 5.55 7.29 15.90
N ALA A 140 5.80 7.77 17.11
CA ALA A 140 5.60 7.03 18.37
C ALA A 140 6.21 5.62 18.40
N GLY A 141 7.29 5.40 17.63
CA GLY A 141 7.95 4.09 17.52
C GLY A 141 7.29 3.14 16.53
N VAL A 142 6.32 3.60 15.74
CA VAL A 142 5.65 2.84 14.67
C VAL A 142 6.09 3.36 13.31
N ALA A 143 6.54 2.47 12.42
CA ALA A 143 6.80 2.82 11.02
C ALA A 143 5.46 3.03 10.28
N LEU A 144 5.15 4.28 9.94
CA LEU A 144 3.91 4.67 9.28
C LEU A 144 4.20 5.04 7.82
N VAL A 145 3.27 4.72 6.93
CA VAL A 145 3.23 5.35 5.61
C VAL A 145 2.81 6.81 5.85
N PRO A 146 3.64 7.80 5.45
CA PRO A 146 3.33 9.21 5.71
C PRO A 146 2.08 9.63 4.97
N GLY A 147 1.33 10.59 5.53
CA GLY A 147 0.15 11.16 4.88
C GLY A 147 0.47 11.73 3.48
N THR A 148 1.70 12.16 3.25
CA THR A 148 2.18 12.65 1.94
C THR A 148 2.21 11.57 0.86
N VAL A 149 2.35 10.28 1.21
CA VAL A 149 2.17 9.18 0.23
C VAL A 149 0.71 9.09 -0.21
N LEU A 150 -0.23 9.29 0.70
CA LEU A 150 -1.66 9.25 0.38
C LEU A 150 -2.07 10.47 -0.46
N MET A 151 -1.47 11.64 -0.20
CA MET A 151 -1.62 12.83 -1.04
C MET A 151 -1.07 12.59 -2.45
N GLU A 152 0.12 11.99 -2.55
CA GLU A 152 0.75 11.68 -3.82
C GLU A 152 -0.05 10.65 -4.64
N TRP A 153 -0.60 9.62 -3.98
CA TRP A 153 -1.55 8.71 -4.61
C TRP A 153 -2.82 9.41 -5.11
N ALA A 154 -3.33 10.38 -4.35
CA ALA A 154 -4.49 11.16 -4.78
C ALA A 154 -4.17 12.05 -5.99
N LEU A 155 -2.98 12.65 -6.04
CA LEU A 155 -2.51 13.41 -7.20
C LEU A 155 -2.37 12.53 -8.45
N ARG A 156 -1.75 11.34 -8.32
CA ARG A 156 -1.64 10.41 -9.45
C ARG A 156 -3.00 9.88 -9.90
N ALA A 157 -3.89 9.59 -8.97
CA ALA A 157 -5.25 9.18 -9.29
C ALA A 157 -6.08 10.29 -9.94
N ALA A 158 -5.84 11.55 -9.58
CA ALA A 158 -6.43 12.71 -10.25
C ALA A 158 -5.99 12.78 -11.71
N ASP A 159 -4.70 12.71 -11.97
CA ASP A 159 -4.15 12.71 -13.33
C ASP A 159 -4.72 11.56 -14.18
N GLU A 160 -4.74 10.32 -13.65
CA GLU A 160 -5.33 9.16 -14.32
C GLU A 160 -6.83 9.35 -14.63
N ALA A 161 -7.57 10.03 -13.75
CA ALA A 161 -9.00 10.27 -13.91
C ALA A 161 -9.34 11.54 -14.70
N GLY A 162 -8.32 12.30 -15.15
CA GLY A 162 -8.48 13.57 -15.86
C GLY A 162 -8.89 14.76 -14.96
N CYS A 163 -8.70 14.65 -13.65
CA CYS A 163 -8.87 15.72 -12.67
C CYS A 163 -7.56 16.49 -12.50
N GLY A 164 -7.64 17.77 -12.12
CA GLY A 164 -6.47 18.64 -12.02
C GLY A 164 -6.09 19.07 -10.60
N ALA A 165 -6.87 18.67 -9.59
CA ALA A 165 -6.60 18.98 -8.20
C ALA A 165 -7.22 17.96 -7.23
N VAL A 166 -6.69 17.93 -6.01
CA VAL A 166 -7.36 17.30 -4.86
C VAL A 166 -8.09 18.41 -4.11
N GLU A 167 -9.43 18.44 -4.19
CA GLU A 167 -10.23 19.44 -3.48
C GLU A 167 -10.17 19.19 -1.97
N GLU A 168 -10.31 17.92 -1.58
CA GLU A 168 -10.24 17.49 -0.18
C GLU A 168 -9.76 16.04 -0.09
N LEU A 169 -8.95 15.73 0.92
CA LEU A 169 -8.59 14.37 1.30
C LEU A 169 -8.49 14.29 2.83
N ALA A 170 -9.42 13.53 3.42
CA ALA A 170 -9.45 13.23 4.84
C ALA A 170 -8.69 11.92 5.13
N LEU A 171 -7.66 12.00 5.96
CA LEU A 171 -6.82 10.91 6.43
C LEU A 171 -7.47 10.30 7.68
N ARG A 172 -8.04 9.11 7.52
CA ARG A 172 -8.90 8.47 8.53
C ARG A 172 -8.15 7.55 9.48
N LEU A 173 -7.32 6.68 8.92
CA LEU A 173 -6.61 5.65 9.67
C LEU A 173 -5.16 5.59 9.19
N PRO A 174 -4.17 5.67 10.10
CA PRO A 174 -2.77 5.49 9.74
C PRO A 174 -2.55 4.13 9.07
N LEU A 175 -1.75 4.14 8.00
CA LEU A 175 -1.32 2.92 7.33
C LEU A 175 0.06 2.54 7.87
N ALA A 176 0.16 1.44 8.62
CA ALA A 176 1.44 0.98 9.16
C ALA A 176 2.20 0.11 8.15
N MET A 177 3.51 0.35 8.03
CA MET A 177 4.40 -0.51 7.26
C MET A 177 4.59 -1.86 7.99
N PRO A 178 4.34 -2.99 7.31
CA PRO A 178 4.53 -4.29 7.95
C PRO A 178 6.02 -4.58 8.13
N ALA A 179 6.41 -5.25 9.21
CA ALA A 179 7.81 -5.66 9.43
C ALA A 179 8.28 -6.70 8.39
N THR A 180 7.36 -7.56 7.94
CA THR A 180 7.57 -8.61 6.93
C THR A 180 6.33 -8.75 6.05
N GLY A 181 6.49 -9.25 4.82
CA GLY A 181 5.38 -9.39 3.88
C GLY A 181 5.08 -8.08 3.15
N GLY A 182 3.82 -7.84 2.81
CA GLY A 182 3.42 -6.60 2.16
C GLY A 182 1.97 -6.23 2.39
N ARG A 183 1.61 -5.03 1.92
CA ARG A 183 0.22 -4.58 1.87
C ARG A 183 -0.14 -4.28 0.42
N CYS A 184 -1.19 -4.90 -0.05
CA CYS A 184 -1.86 -4.49 -1.28
C CYS A 184 -2.57 -3.16 -1.01
N VAL A 185 -2.50 -2.24 -1.96
CA VAL A 185 -3.11 -0.92 -1.86
C VAL A 185 -4.00 -0.75 -3.08
N GLN A 186 -5.18 -0.17 -2.87
CA GLN A 186 -6.06 0.29 -3.94
C GLN A 186 -6.45 1.74 -3.72
N VAL A 187 -6.37 2.52 -4.79
CA VAL A 187 -6.88 3.87 -4.87
C VAL A 187 -8.06 3.83 -5.83
N VAL A 188 -9.26 4.01 -5.29
CA VAL A 188 -10.52 3.92 -6.03
C VAL A 188 -11.00 5.32 -6.30
N VAL A 189 -11.23 5.63 -7.57
CA VAL A 189 -11.82 6.90 -8.03
C VAL A 189 -13.18 6.59 -8.62
N GLY A 190 -14.22 7.25 -8.12
CA GLY A 190 -15.59 7.06 -8.57
C GLY A 190 -15.90 7.66 -9.95
N PRO A 191 -17.18 7.59 -10.37
CA PRO A 191 -17.62 8.19 -11.63
C PRO A 191 -17.51 9.72 -11.55
N SER A 192 -17.49 10.37 -12.73
CA SER A 192 -17.54 11.83 -12.78
C SER A 192 -18.95 12.29 -12.45
N THR A 193 -19.06 13.30 -11.60
CA THR A 193 -20.27 14.11 -11.47
C THR A 193 -20.35 15.14 -12.59
N ASP A 194 -21.50 15.79 -12.74
CA ASP A 194 -21.77 16.80 -13.79
C ASP A 194 -20.84 18.03 -13.69
N ASP A 195 -20.34 18.34 -12.51
CA ASP A 195 -19.39 19.42 -12.23
C ASP A 195 -17.91 19.01 -12.39
N GLY A 196 -17.65 17.80 -12.90
CA GLY A 196 -16.30 17.29 -13.17
C GLY A 196 -15.54 16.81 -11.93
N ARG A 197 -16.24 16.63 -10.80
CA ARG A 197 -15.65 16.08 -9.57
C ARG A 197 -15.74 14.55 -9.54
N ARG A 198 -14.89 13.95 -8.72
CA ARG A 198 -14.87 12.50 -8.48
C ARG A 198 -14.55 12.21 -7.03
N GLU A 199 -15.29 11.28 -6.43
CA GLU A 199 -14.92 10.76 -5.11
C GLU A 199 -13.66 9.90 -5.23
N ILE A 200 -12.80 9.96 -4.20
CA ILE A 200 -11.61 9.12 -4.09
C ILE A 200 -11.56 8.41 -2.74
N ALA A 201 -11.08 7.17 -2.73
CA ALA A 201 -10.84 6.40 -1.52
C ALA A 201 -9.54 5.60 -1.62
N VAL A 202 -8.77 5.55 -0.53
CA VAL A 202 -7.53 4.78 -0.43
C VAL A 202 -7.73 3.62 0.56
N TYR A 203 -7.45 2.41 0.09
CA TYR A 203 -7.60 1.19 0.87
C TYR A 203 -6.30 0.39 0.93
N SER A 204 -6.13 -0.40 1.99
CA SER A 204 -5.10 -1.43 2.02
C SER A 204 -5.62 -2.76 2.56
N LEU A 205 -4.93 -3.83 2.19
CA LEU A 205 -5.17 -5.20 2.63
C LEU A 205 -3.82 -5.90 2.82
N PRO A 206 -3.61 -6.72 3.87
CA PRO A 206 -2.47 -7.63 3.96
C PRO A 206 -2.36 -8.52 2.71
N ASP A 207 -1.16 -8.73 2.20
CA ASP A 207 -0.96 -9.45 0.93
C ASP A 207 -1.33 -10.94 0.99
N ASP A 208 -1.20 -11.57 2.15
CA ASP A 208 -1.65 -12.93 2.43
C ASP A 208 -3.18 -13.07 2.43
N ALA A 209 -3.89 -12.01 2.79
CA ALA A 209 -5.35 -11.94 2.76
C ALA A 209 -5.90 -11.68 1.35
N LEU A 210 -5.09 -11.30 0.34
CA LEU A 210 -5.58 -10.98 -1.00
C LEU A 210 -6.35 -12.13 -1.68
N ARG A 211 -5.99 -13.39 -1.36
CA ARG A 211 -6.64 -14.59 -1.94
C ARG A 211 -7.75 -15.19 -1.08
N THR A 212 -7.79 -14.85 0.20
CA THR A 212 -8.58 -15.57 1.21
C THR A 212 -9.51 -14.66 2.01
N GLY A 213 -9.24 -13.36 2.02
CA GLY A 213 -10.02 -12.34 2.67
C GLY A 213 -11.28 -12.00 1.89
N GLY A 214 -12.31 -11.58 2.61
CA GLY A 214 -13.54 -11.04 2.04
C GLY A 214 -13.46 -9.52 1.86
N ASP A 215 -14.47 -8.93 1.21
CA ASP A 215 -14.51 -7.49 0.92
C ASP A 215 -14.40 -6.59 2.16
N THR A 216 -14.81 -7.09 3.34
CA THR A 216 -14.74 -6.34 4.61
C THR A 216 -13.34 -6.21 5.19
N ASP A 217 -12.36 -6.92 4.65
CA ASP A 217 -10.99 -6.94 5.18
C ASP A 217 -10.15 -5.76 4.69
N TRP A 218 -10.62 -5.04 3.66
CA TRP A 218 -10.00 -3.81 3.19
C TRP A 218 -10.16 -2.68 4.21
N MET A 219 -9.04 -2.10 4.63
CA MET A 219 -9.02 -0.98 5.54
C MET A 219 -8.97 0.34 4.76
N CYS A 220 -9.91 1.24 5.04
CA CYS A 220 -9.96 2.57 4.45
C CYS A 220 -9.06 3.55 5.21
N HIS A 221 -8.05 4.10 4.51
CA HIS A 221 -7.08 5.03 5.08
C HIS A 221 -7.37 6.48 4.76
N ALA A 222 -7.95 6.76 3.59
CA ALA A 222 -8.38 8.10 3.22
C ALA A 222 -9.62 8.10 2.34
N LEU A 223 -10.37 9.19 2.42
CA LEU A 223 -11.52 9.52 1.57
C LEU A 223 -11.42 10.97 1.14
N GLY A 224 -11.92 11.32 -0.04
CA GLY A 224 -11.80 12.67 -0.53
C GLY A 224 -12.57 12.94 -1.82
N VAL A 225 -12.32 14.12 -2.37
CA VAL A 225 -12.89 14.60 -3.62
C VAL A 225 -11.77 15.17 -4.49
N LEU A 226 -11.74 14.70 -5.73
CA LEU A 226 -10.90 15.22 -6.81
C LEU A 226 -11.73 16.22 -7.61
N GLY A 227 -11.09 17.30 -8.05
CA GLY A 227 -11.75 18.39 -8.77
C GLY A 227 -11.07 18.76 -10.07
N PRO A 228 -11.70 19.67 -10.84
CA PRO A 228 -11.12 20.19 -12.07
C PRO A 228 -9.82 20.96 -11.79
N ALA A 229 -9.03 21.17 -12.84
CA ALA A 229 -7.82 21.97 -12.77
C ALA A 229 -8.11 23.39 -12.29
N VAL A 230 -7.27 23.87 -11.37
CA VAL A 230 -7.34 25.23 -10.84
C VAL A 230 -6.49 26.14 -11.75
N PRO A 231 -6.92 27.39 -12.05
CA PRO A 231 -6.12 28.31 -12.85
C PRO A 231 -4.74 28.57 -12.25
N GLU A 232 -3.70 28.69 -13.09
CA GLU A 232 -2.30 28.97 -12.67
C GLU A 232 -2.17 30.23 -11.81
N SER A 233 -3.08 31.20 -11.92
CA SER A 233 -3.10 32.40 -11.07
C SER A 233 -3.31 32.10 -9.57
N ARG A 234 -3.73 30.88 -9.23
CA ARG A 234 -3.82 30.39 -7.84
C ARG A 234 -2.51 29.76 -7.33
N ALA A 235 -1.52 29.55 -8.21
CA ALA A 235 -0.22 29.08 -7.79
C ALA A 235 0.42 30.09 -6.82
N GLY A 236 0.94 29.60 -5.71
CA GLY A 236 1.65 30.45 -4.77
C GLY A 236 3.07 30.68 -5.27
N GLU A 237 3.38 31.89 -5.72
CA GLU A 237 4.77 32.25 -6.04
C GLU A 237 5.54 32.64 -4.77
N LEU A 238 6.85 32.35 -4.78
CA LEU A 238 7.79 32.81 -3.77
C LEU A 238 8.73 33.86 -4.38
N PRO A 239 9.22 34.82 -3.59
CA PRO A 239 10.12 35.86 -4.08
C PRO A 239 11.43 35.25 -4.60
N GLY A 240 11.97 35.84 -5.67
CA GLY A 240 13.27 35.42 -6.23
C GLY A 240 14.44 35.65 -5.28
N THR A 241 14.39 36.72 -4.45
CA THR A 241 15.34 36.96 -3.37
C THR A 241 15.01 36.06 -2.18
N TRP A 242 15.94 35.17 -1.82
CA TRP A 242 15.71 34.13 -0.82
C TRP A 242 16.93 33.97 0.12
N PRO A 243 16.72 33.91 1.44
CA PRO A 243 15.47 34.21 2.15
C PRO A 243 15.07 35.70 1.97
N PRO A 244 13.80 36.07 2.17
CA PRO A 244 13.36 37.45 2.11
C PRO A 244 14.16 38.36 3.06
N PRO A 245 14.47 39.62 2.66
CA PRO A 245 15.13 40.56 3.55
C PRO A 245 14.36 40.77 4.85
N GLY A 246 15.00 40.54 5.99
CA GLY A 246 14.39 40.67 7.32
C GLY A 246 13.96 39.34 7.96
N ALA A 247 13.91 38.25 7.20
CA ALA A 247 13.69 36.92 7.74
C ALA A 247 14.83 36.51 8.69
N ARG A 248 14.50 36.03 9.88
CA ARG A 248 15.47 35.66 10.91
C ARG A 248 15.76 34.16 10.86
N PRO A 249 17.04 33.72 10.80
CA PRO A 249 17.36 32.31 10.80
C PRO A 249 16.91 31.64 12.10
N VAL A 250 16.42 30.41 11.98
CA VAL A 250 16.11 29.50 13.09
C VAL A 250 17.21 28.44 13.13
N ASP A 251 17.69 28.13 14.34
CA ASP A 251 18.72 27.12 14.54
C ASP A 251 18.22 25.71 14.18
N THR A 252 18.84 25.12 13.16
CA THR A 252 18.56 23.77 12.66
C THR A 252 19.57 22.74 13.16
N ASP A 253 20.63 23.15 13.88
CA ASP A 253 21.63 22.22 14.40
C ASP A 253 20.96 21.26 15.39
N GLY A 254 21.15 19.96 15.18
CA GLY A 254 20.53 18.90 15.97
C GLY A 254 18.99 18.89 15.98
N CYS A 255 18.35 19.45 14.94
CA CYS A 255 16.89 19.51 14.85
C CYS A 255 16.24 18.12 14.88
N TYR A 256 16.81 17.13 14.20
CA TYR A 256 16.24 15.79 14.14
C TYR A 256 16.32 15.03 15.46
N GLU A 257 17.33 15.27 16.31
CA GLU A 257 17.33 14.70 17.67
C GLU A 257 16.22 15.31 18.53
N ARG A 258 15.96 16.63 18.39
CA ARG A 258 14.86 17.30 19.09
C ARG A 258 13.49 16.82 18.59
N ILE A 259 13.32 16.66 17.28
CA ILE A 259 12.09 16.15 16.67
C ILE A 259 11.85 14.69 17.10
N ALA A 260 12.89 13.86 17.16
CA ALA A 260 12.81 12.49 17.66
C ALA A 260 12.42 12.42 19.14
N ALA A 261 12.92 13.34 19.98
CA ALA A 261 12.53 13.43 21.39
C ALA A 261 11.02 13.72 21.58
N SER A 262 10.37 14.34 20.59
CA SER A 262 8.92 14.59 20.55
C SER A 262 8.11 13.43 19.93
N GLY A 263 8.74 12.29 19.66
CA GLY A 263 8.07 11.09 19.14
C GLY A 263 8.14 10.91 17.62
N TYR A 264 8.81 11.80 16.88
CA TYR A 264 8.98 11.74 15.43
C TYR A 264 10.39 11.28 15.06
N ALA A 265 10.64 9.97 15.09
CA ALA A 265 11.96 9.38 14.87
C ALA A 265 12.26 9.17 13.38
N TYR A 266 12.31 10.26 12.61
CA TYR A 266 12.60 10.21 11.18
C TYR A 266 14.01 9.67 10.89
N GLY A 267 14.11 8.64 10.04
CA GLY A 267 15.35 8.10 9.51
C GLY A 267 15.87 8.90 8.31
N ALA A 268 17.01 8.46 7.74
CA ALA A 268 17.77 9.21 6.75
C ALA A 268 16.98 9.59 5.50
N ALA A 269 15.98 8.80 5.09
CA ALA A 269 15.14 9.10 3.94
C ALA A 269 14.24 10.34 4.15
N PHE A 270 13.89 10.69 5.38
CA PHE A 270 12.99 11.80 5.70
C PHE A 270 13.72 13.02 6.25
N GLN A 271 15.04 12.98 6.41
CA GLN A 271 15.83 14.08 6.96
C GLN A 271 16.25 15.11 5.90
N GLY A 272 15.27 15.75 5.26
CA GLY A 272 15.46 16.69 4.14
C GLY A 272 15.62 18.16 4.48
N LEU A 273 15.40 18.57 5.73
CA LEU A 273 15.43 19.97 6.14
C LEU A 273 16.86 20.54 6.10
N ARG A 274 17.06 21.66 5.38
CA ARG A 274 18.38 22.30 5.24
C ARG A 274 18.51 23.58 6.06
N ALA A 275 17.53 24.45 5.96
CA ALA A 275 17.54 25.73 6.66
C ALA A 275 16.11 26.19 6.94
N VAL A 276 15.93 26.96 8.01
CA VAL A 276 14.64 27.54 8.39
C VAL A 276 14.83 29.01 8.74
N TRP A 277 13.87 29.83 8.34
CA TRP A 277 13.77 31.23 8.74
C TRP A 277 12.37 31.55 9.24
N ARG A 278 12.27 32.57 10.09
CA ARG A 278 11.01 33.15 10.53
C ARG A 278 10.86 34.54 9.96
N ASP A 279 9.74 34.78 9.28
CA ASP A 279 9.35 36.09 8.76
C ASP A 279 7.98 36.46 9.35
N GLY A 280 7.97 37.26 10.41
CA GLY A 280 6.77 37.52 11.20
C GLY A 280 6.18 36.22 11.79
N ALA A 281 4.97 35.87 11.33
CA ALA A 281 4.26 34.64 11.73
C ALA A 281 4.48 33.46 10.75
N GLU A 282 5.19 33.69 9.65
CA GLU A 282 5.46 32.68 8.62
C GLU A 282 6.78 31.95 8.91
N LEU A 283 6.82 30.68 8.52
CA LEU A 283 8.05 29.90 8.48
C LEU A 283 8.45 29.68 7.04
N LEU A 284 9.73 29.92 6.76
CA LEU A 284 10.34 29.71 5.46
C LEU A 284 11.37 28.60 5.60
N ALA A 285 11.52 27.74 4.61
CA ALA A 285 12.50 26.67 4.68
C ALA A 285 13.08 26.28 3.31
N ASP A 286 14.34 25.85 3.34
CA ASP A 286 14.96 25.09 2.25
C ASP A 286 14.90 23.61 2.60
N VAL A 287 14.40 22.80 1.67
CA VAL A 287 14.24 21.36 1.82
C VAL A 287 14.80 20.67 0.59
N GLU A 288 15.55 19.60 0.80
CA GLU A 288 16.15 18.79 -0.26
C GLU A 288 15.80 17.32 -0.05
N LEU A 289 15.52 16.61 -1.15
CA LEU A 289 15.24 15.18 -1.15
C LEU A 289 16.50 14.42 -0.70
N PRO A 290 16.46 13.70 0.43
CA PRO A 290 17.62 12.93 0.87
C PRO A 290 17.91 11.79 -0.11
N LYS A 291 19.19 11.53 -0.39
CA LYS A 291 19.61 10.41 -1.25
C LYS A 291 19.09 9.04 -0.77
N ALA A 292 18.90 8.88 0.53
CA ALA A 292 18.35 7.66 1.13
C ALA A 292 16.88 7.40 0.77
N ALA A 293 16.15 8.43 0.32
CA ALA A 293 14.77 8.29 -0.14
C ALA A 293 14.66 7.67 -1.55
N GLY A 294 15.74 7.72 -2.33
CA GLY A 294 15.78 7.24 -3.71
C GLY A 294 15.63 8.36 -4.75
N GLU A 295 15.31 7.96 -5.98
CA GLU A 295 15.15 8.87 -7.12
C GLU A 295 13.73 9.49 -7.15
N PRO A 296 13.57 10.74 -7.63
CA PRO A 296 12.27 11.41 -7.69
C PRO A 296 11.36 10.92 -8.84
N HIS A 297 11.91 10.16 -9.80
CA HIS A 297 11.23 9.85 -11.05
C HIS A 297 9.94 9.04 -10.86
N GLY A 298 8.89 9.40 -11.59
CA GLY A 298 7.57 8.78 -11.54
C GLY A 298 6.66 9.28 -10.41
N PHE A 299 7.17 10.10 -9.49
CA PHE A 299 6.35 10.87 -8.57
C PHE A 299 6.02 12.24 -9.16
N GLY A 300 4.81 12.72 -8.92
CA GLY A 300 4.46 14.12 -9.03
C GLY A 300 5.34 14.95 -8.10
N ILE A 301 5.34 14.63 -6.79
CA ILE A 301 6.36 15.11 -5.85
C ILE A 301 6.77 13.98 -4.91
N HIS A 302 8.08 13.80 -4.69
CA HIS A 302 8.55 12.70 -3.86
C HIS A 302 7.97 12.81 -2.42
N PRO A 303 7.28 11.80 -1.87
CA PRO A 303 6.58 11.94 -0.59
C PRO A 303 7.49 12.28 0.60
N ALA A 304 8.73 11.80 0.60
CA ALA A 304 9.73 12.18 1.62
C ALA A 304 10.15 13.65 1.54
N LEU A 305 10.22 14.23 0.33
CA LEU A 305 10.45 15.66 0.16
C LEU A 305 9.26 16.46 0.69
N LEU A 306 8.04 16.06 0.31
CA LEU A 306 6.81 16.72 0.75
C LEU A 306 6.58 16.57 2.27
N ASP A 307 7.02 15.48 2.91
CA ASP A 307 6.93 15.34 4.37
C ASP A 307 7.91 16.29 5.07
N ALA A 308 9.14 16.39 4.56
CA ALA A 308 10.17 17.28 5.10
C ALA A 308 9.80 18.78 5.00
N VAL A 309 8.94 19.16 4.05
CA VAL A 309 8.31 20.50 3.96
C VAL A 309 7.57 20.89 5.24
N LEU A 310 7.05 19.93 6.01
CA LEU A 310 6.29 20.18 7.24
C LEU A 310 7.15 20.25 8.51
N HIS A 311 8.41 19.78 8.45
CA HIS A 311 9.32 19.69 9.60
C HIS A 311 9.64 21.03 10.30
N PRO A 312 9.65 22.21 9.62
CA PRO A 312 9.81 23.49 10.33
C PRO A 312 8.77 23.73 11.42
N THR A 313 7.55 23.18 11.27
CA THR A 313 6.48 23.30 12.28
C THR A 313 6.75 22.45 13.52
N LEU A 314 7.44 21.32 13.37
CA LEU A 314 7.87 20.45 14.47
C LEU A 314 9.07 21.05 15.22
N LEU A 315 9.98 21.70 14.48
CA LEU A 315 11.19 22.31 15.04
C LEU A 315 10.88 23.52 15.92
N THR A 316 9.97 24.39 15.48
CA THR A 316 9.78 25.70 16.11
C THR A 316 8.84 25.71 17.32
N GLY A 317 8.17 24.58 17.60
CA GLY A 317 7.26 24.42 18.75
C GLY A 317 6.13 25.46 18.79
N HIS A 318 5.26 25.40 19.78
CA HIS A 318 4.28 26.47 20.01
C HIS A 318 4.90 27.56 20.89
N PRO A 319 4.75 28.86 20.58
CA PRO A 319 5.14 29.94 21.51
C PRO A 319 4.36 29.94 22.85
N ASP A 320 3.29 29.14 22.96
CA ASP A 320 2.43 29.02 24.16
C ASP A 320 2.49 27.62 24.79
N ALA A 321 3.33 26.72 24.25
CA ALA A 321 3.65 25.48 24.94
C ALA A 321 4.62 25.85 26.07
N GLY A 322 4.17 25.69 27.31
CA GLY A 322 5.04 25.78 28.47
C GLY A 322 6.23 24.80 28.36
N PRO A 323 7.21 24.88 29.29
CA PRO A 323 8.44 24.09 29.25
C PRO A 323 8.27 22.58 29.46
N GLU A 324 7.03 22.09 29.56
CA GLU A 324 6.72 20.66 29.72
C GLU A 324 6.48 20.03 28.34
N PRO A 325 7.10 18.88 28.02
CA PRO A 325 6.73 18.13 26.82
C PRO A 325 5.25 17.75 26.94
N ASP A 326 4.45 18.17 25.96
CA ASP A 326 3.00 17.91 25.90
C ASP A 326 2.74 16.39 25.82
N GLY A 327 2.69 15.76 26.99
CA GLY A 327 2.19 14.42 27.35
C GLY A 327 2.05 13.35 26.26
N GLY A 328 3.01 13.16 25.37
CA GLY A 328 2.93 12.13 24.32
C GLY A 328 1.91 12.41 23.20
N ARG A 329 1.40 13.65 23.08
CA ARG A 329 0.49 14.07 22.00
C ARG A 329 1.28 14.44 20.76
N MET A 330 0.96 13.81 19.62
CA MET A 330 1.60 14.09 18.34
C MET A 330 0.59 14.71 17.38
N TRP A 331 1.01 15.76 16.68
CA TRP A 331 0.21 16.39 15.64
C TRP A 331 0.39 15.65 14.31
N LEU A 332 -0.70 15.12 13.79
CA LEU A 332 -0.73 14.39 12.52
C LEU A 332 -1.63 15.08 11.51
N PRO A 333 -1.30 15.01 10.20
CA PRO A 333 -2.22 15.35 9.12
C PRO A 333 -3.57 14.63 9.28
N PHE A 334 -4.65 15.39 9.28
CA PHE A 334 -6.02 14.88 9.38
C PHE A 334 -6.80 15.17 8.10
N THR A 335 -6.81 16.41 7.63
CA THR A 335 -7.46 16.79 6.36
C THR A 335 -6.53 17.68 5.57
N VAL A 336 -6.49 17.47 4.26
CA VAL A 336 -5.82 18.36 3.32
C VAL A 336 -6.82 18.82 2.26
N SER A 337 -6.80 20.12 1.95
CA SER A 337 -7.73 20.74 1.02
C SER A 337 -7.00 21.66 0.04
N GLY A 338 -7.48 21.65 -1.21
CA GLY A 338 -6.93 22.46 -2.29
C GLY A 338 -5.46 22.14 -2.57
N VAL A 339 -5.15 20.86 -2.85
CA VAL A 339 -3.82 20.47 -3.31
C VAL A 339 -3.73 20.62 -4.83
N SER A 340 -2.75 21.38 -5.28
CA SER A 340 -2.45 21.55 -6.71
C SER A 340 -0.95 21.36 -6.93
N LEU A 341 -0.62 20.54 -7.92
CA LEU A 341 0.74 20.27 -8.36
C LEU A 341 0.98 21.01 -9.68
N TRP A 342 2.04 21.81 -9.74
CA TRP A 342 2.36 22.70 -10.85
C TRP A 342 3.58 22.23 -11.64
N ALA A 343 4.51 21.55 -10.97
CA ALA A 343 5.72 20.99 -11.56
C ALA A 343 6.07 19.67 -10.88
N THR A 344 6.69 18.76 -11.62
CA THR A 344 7.10 17.44 -11.14
C THR A 344 8.61 17.32 -10.98
N GLU A 345 9.06 16.21 -10.38
CA GLU A 345 10.48 15.83 -10.28
C GLU A 345 11.38 16.82 -9.50
N ALA A 346 10.79 17.71 -8.70
CA ALA A 346 11.54 18.59 -7.82
C ALA A 346 12.36 17.77 -6.79
N THR A 347 13.64 18.12 -6.64
CA THR A 347 14.56 17.50 -5.67
C THR A 347 15.04 18.47 -4.59
N ALA A 348 14.88 19.77 -4.82
CA ALA A 348 15.15 20.81 -3.86
C ALA A 348 14.07 21.90 -4.00
N VAL A 349 13.51 22.32 -2.87
CA VAL A 349 12.38 23.25 -2.83
C VAL A 349 12.55 24.31 -1.75
N ARG A 350 11.99 25.48 -2.05
CA ARG A 350 11.74 26.57 -1.12
C ARG A 350 10.31 26.47 -0.63
N VAL A 351 10.12 26.67 0.66
CA VAL A 351 8.83 26.48 1.30
C VAL A 351 8.43 27.75 2.04
N ARG A 352 7.16 28.13 1.91
CA ARG A 352 6.51 29.05 2.85
C ARG A 352 5.33 28.34 3.53
N LEU A 353 5.35 28.38 4.86
CA LEU A 353 4.30 27.87 5.73
C LEU A 353 3.64 29.05 6.44
N THR A 354 2.35 29.25 6.20
CA THR A 354 1.57 30.28 6.86
C THR A 354 0.57 29.61 7.79
N ARG A 355 0.72 29.82 9.10
CA ARG A 355 -0.24 29.31 10.10
C ARG A 355 -1.48 30.19 10.11
N ARG A 356 -2.67 29.58 10.03
CA ARG A 356 -3.94 30.30 10.19
C ARG A 356 -4.26 30.53 11.68
N PRO A 357 -5.00 31.60 12.01
CA PRO A 357 -5.46 31.83 13.38
C PRO A 357 -6.24 30.62 13.88
N GLN A 358 -5.93 30.17 15.09
CA GLN A 358 -6.51 28.96 15.64
C GLN A 358 -7.99 29.17 15.97
N THR A 359 -8.85 28.35 15.40
CA THR A 359 -10.32 28.38 15.60
C THR A 359 -10.78 27.42 16.70
N ALA A 360 -10.01 26.35 16.94
CA ALA A 360 -10.25 25.35 17.98
C ALA A 360 -8.93 24.92 18.64
N GLU A 361 -8.95 24.67 19.96
CA GLU A 361 -7.75 24.33 20.75
C GLU A 361 -7.02 23.07 20.27
N ASP A 362 -7.76 22.09 19.72
CA ASP A 362 -7.23 20.80 19.26
C ASP A 362 -6.98 20.73 17.74
N GLU A 363 -6.93 21.87 17.04
CA GLU A 363 -6.71 21.91 15.59
C GLU A 363 -5.68 22.94 15.17
N ARG A 364 -4.84 22.59 14.20
CA ARG A 364 -3.88 23.53 13.60
C ARG A 364 -4.01 23.50 12.08
N GLU A 365 -4.29 24.65 11.50
CA GLU A 365 -4.38 24.79 10.04
C GLU A 365 -3.16 25.53 9.49
N LEU A 366 -2.58 24.96 8.44
CA LEU A 366 -1.41 25.47 7.74
C LEU A 366 -1.73 25.65 6.26
N ARG A 367 -1.32 26.77 5.68
CA ARG A 367 -1.18 26.90 4.23
C ARG A 367 0.26 26.58 3.85
N VAL A 368 0.44 25.78 2.80
CA VAL A 368 1.76 25.36 2.31
C VAL A 368 1.94 25.84 0.87
N VAL A 369 3.05 26.54 0.63
CA VAL A 369 3.48 26.93 -0.71
C VAL A 369 4.89 26.39 -0.92
N VAL A 370 5.04 25.57 -1.96
CA VAL A 370 6.30 24.94 -2.35
C VAL A 370 6.68 25.48 -3.73
N ALA A 371 7.90 25.99 -3.84
CA ALA A 371 8.48 26.49 -5.08
C ALA A 371 9.86 25.87 -5.30
N ASP A 372 10.36 25.93 -6.52
CA ASP A 372 11.72 25.49 -6.85
C ASP A 372 12.79 26.49 -6.36
N ALA A 373 14.04 26.23 -6.72
CA ALA A 373 15.18 27.09 -6.36
C ALA A 373 15.16 28.49 -7.01
N VAL A 374 14.32 28.75 -8.02
CA VAL A 374 14.16 30.08 -8.62
C VAL A 374 12.87 30.78 -8.19
N GLY A 375 12.00 30.10 -7.45
CA GLY A 375 10.73 30.61 -6.94
C GLY A 375 9.50 30.26 -7.80
N ALA A 376 9.67 29.42 -8.83
CA ALA A 376 8.56 28.94 -9.65
C ALA A 376 7.74 27.91 -8.86
N PRO A 377 6.40 27.92 -8.98
CA PRO A 377 5.53 27.07 -8.17
C PRO A 377 5.74 25.58 -8.48
N VAL A 378 5.79 24.77 -7.43
CA VAL A 378 5.86 23.30 -7.50
C VAL A 378 4.58 22.69 -6.96
N LEU A 379 4.16 23.06 -5.74
CA LEU A 379 2.96 22.54 -5.11
C LEU A 379 2.33 23.57 -4.17
N THR A 380 1.01 23.66 -4.17
CA THR A 380 0.23 24.43 -3.19
C THR A 380 -0.67 23.50 -2.40
N ILE A 381 -0.77 23.75 -1.09
CA ILE A 381 -1.85 23.23 -0.23
C ILE A 381 -2.54 24.43 0.39
N ASP A 382 -3.81 24.64 0.05
CA ASP A 382 -4.56 25.79 0.58
C ASP A 382 -4.86 25.67 2.07
N ALA A 383 -5.19 24.45 2.54
CA ALA A 383 -5.35 24.15 3.96
C ALA A 383 -4.89 22.73 4.30
N LEU A 384 -3.97 22.61 5.27
CA LEU A 384 -3.57 21.37 5.91
C LEU A 384 -3.97 21.44 7.39
N LEU A 385 -4.96 20.64 7.77
CA LEU A 385 -5.45 20.52 9.12
C LEU A 385 -4.70 19.39 9.85
N LEU A 386 -4.07 19.74 10.96
CA LEU A 386 -3.40 18.82 11.88
C LEU A 386 -4.25 18.66 13.14
N ARG A 387 -4.32 17.42 13.64
CA ARG A 387 -4.97 17.08 14.92
C ARG A 387 -4.02 16.31 15.83
N PRO A 388 -4.18 16.43 17.17
CA PRO A 388 -3.41 15.63 18.11
C PRO A 388 -3.86 14.17 18.06
N ALA A 389 -2.90 13.27 18.18
CA ALA A 389 -3.07 11.83 18.29
C ALA A 389 -2.23 11.30 19.46
N GLU A 390 -2.80 10.38 20.22
CA GLU A 390 -2.14 9.76 21.36
C GLU A 390 -1.16 8.67 20.90
N ALA A 391 0.06 8.67 21.43
CA ALA A 391 1.09 7.71 21.07
C ALA A 391 0.67 6.25 21.28
N ASP A 392 -0.07 5.95 22.35
CA ASP A 392 -0.52 4.60 22.65
C ASP A 392 -1.60 4.11 21.68
N GLN A 393 -2.43 5.02 21.14
CA GLN A 393 -3.41 4.67 20.12
C GLN A 393 -2.70 4.22 18.83
N LEU A 394 -1.65 4.94 18.41
CA LEU A 394 -0.86 4.56 17.23
C LEU A 394 -0.14 3.22 17.40
N ARG A 395 0.43 2.97 18.59
CA ARG A 395 1.08 1.68 18.91
C ARG A 395 0.09 0.51 18.93
N SER A 396 -1.11 0.74 19.45
CA SER A 396 -2.18 -0.26 19.52
C SER A 396 -2.67 -0.67 18.13
N LEU A 397 -2.81 0.30 17.22
CA LEU A 397 -3.18 0.05 15.81
C LEU A 397 -2.15 -0.83 15.08
N ASN A 398 -0.87 -0.74 15.45
CA ASN A 398 0.20 -1.55 14.86
C ASN A 398 0.17 -3.03 15.29
N THR A 399 -0.40 -3.34 16.47
CA THR A 399 -0.40 -4.72 17.02
C THR A 399 -1.69 -5.50 16.75
N GLY A 400 -2.65 -4.92 16.04
CA GLY A 400 -3.96 -5.54 15.79
C GLY A 400 -4.80 -5.75 17.05
N ARG A 401 -4.41 -5.17 18.19
CA ARG A 401 -5.14 -5.19 19.46
C ARG A 401 -5.65 -3.79 19.76
N VAL A 402 -6.93 -3.55 19.51
CA VAL A 402 -7.62 -2.41 20.12
C VAL A 402 -7.84 -2.76 21.60
N ALA A 403 -7.06 -2.14 22.48
CA ALA A 403 -7.30 -2.19 23.92
C ALA A 403 -8.51 -1.31 24.25
N THR A 404 -9.58 -1.92 24.74
CA THR A 404 -10.66 -1.21 25.44
C THR A 404 -10.13 -0.82 26.81
N ASP A 405 -9.93 0.47 27.04
CA ASP A 405 -9.37 0.93 28.31
C ASP A 405 -10.42 0.93 29.43
N GLY A 406 -9.97 0.57 30.63
CA GLY A 406 -10.79 0.48 31.85
C GLY A 406 -10.15 -0.39 32.93
N GLY A 407 -9.09 0.12 33.55
CA GLY A 407 -8.23 -0.58 34.51
C GLY A 407 -8.86 -1.01 35.84
N GLY A 408 -8.15 -1.93 36.51
CA GLY A 408 -8.40 -2.33 37.90
C GLY A 408 -7.97 -3.77 38.17
N GLY A 409 -6.70 -3.97 38.51
CA GLY A 409 -6.17 -5.29 38.90
C GLY A 409 -6.88 -5.85 40.14
N GLY A 410 -7.46 -7.04 40.00
CA GLY A 410 -8.06 -7.79 41.09
C GLY A 410 -8.56 -9.14 40.62
N SER A 411 -7.87 -10.21 41.01
CA SER A 411 -8.37 -11.58 40.89
C SER A 411 -9.73 -11.69 41.59
N VAL A 412 -10.82 -11.80 40.83
CA VAL A 412 -12.14 -12.09 41.41
C VAL A 412 -12.91 -13.09 40.55
N ARG A 413 -13.29 -14.16 41.24
CA ARG A 413 -14.12 -15.28 40.83
C ARG A 413 -15.39 -14.87 40.09
N ARG A 414 -15.67 -15.65 39.04
CA ARG A 414 -16.96 -15.85 38.38
C ARG A 414 -18.12 -15.83 39.40
N ARG A 415 -18.99 -14.82 39.31
CA ARG A 415 -20.35 -14.86 39.83
C ARG A 415 -21.28 -14.16 38.86
N THR A 416 -22.21 -14.96 38.34
CA THR A 416 -23.40 -14.57 37.62
C THR A 416 -24.30 -13.69 38.49
N ALA A 417 -24.79 -12.60 37.92
CA ALA A 417 -25.97 -11.89 38.41
C ALA A 417 -26.92 -11.69 37.22
N ALA A 418 -28.12 -12.24 37.37
CA ALA A 418 -29.19 -12.22 36.39
C ALA A 418 -29.69 -10.79 36.15
N ALA A 419 -29.82 -10.41 34.89
CA ALA A 419 -30.66 -9.32 34.42
C ALA A 419 -31.80 -9.92 33.60
N ALA A 420 -33.01 -9.43 33.82
CA ALA A 420 -34.27 -9.96 33.34
C ALA A 420 -34.28 -10.28 31.83
N GLU A 421 -34.77 -11.48 31.49
CA GLU A 421 -34.99 -11.94 30.11
C GLU A 421 -36.08 -11.10 29.43
N VAL A 422 -35.67 -10.23 28.52
CA VAL A 422 -36.53 -9.80 27.40
C VAL A 422 -36.57 -10.99 26.43
N PRO A 423 -37.74 -11.47 25.97
CA PRO A 423 -37.79 -12.61 25.06
C PRO A 423 -37.05 -12.24 23.76
N SER A 424 -35.90 -12.87 23.52
CA SER A 424 -35.16 -12.72 22.26
C SER A 424 -36.00 -13.34 21.14
N VAL A 425 -36.44 -12.50 20.19
CA VAL A 425 -37.20 -12.98 19.04
C VAL A 425 -36.26 -13.80 18.15
N ASP A 426 -36.61 -15.07 17.91
CA ASP A 426 -35.92 -15.89 16.92
C ASP A 426 -36.31 -15.41 15.50
N TRP A 427 -35.50 -14.49 14.97
CA TRP A 427 -35.71 -13.89 13.66
C TRP A 427 -35.56 -14.91 12.52
N GLY A 428 -34.71 -15.92 12.67
CA GLY A 428 -34.55 -16.97 11.65
C GLY A 428 -35.84 -17.76 11.46
N ALA A 429 -36.41 -18.29 12.55
CA ALA A 429 -37.68 -19.03 12.49
C ALA A 429 -38.90 -18.15 12.16
N ARG A 430 -38.85 -16.86 12.50
CA ARG A 430 -39.93 -15.90 12.17
C ARG A 430 -39.92 -15.52 10.69
N LEU A 431 -38.78 -15.18 10.12
CA LEU A 431 -38.65 -14.77 8.73
C LEU A 431 -38.80 -15.94 7.74
N ALA A 432 -38.37 -17.15 8.12
CA ALA A 432 -38.52 -18.35 7.29
C ALA A 432 -39.97 -18.71 6.95
N ARG A 433 -40.94 -18.28 7.77
CA ARG A 433 -42.39 -18.50 7.56
C ARG A 433 -43.09 -17.42 6.75
N LEU A 434 -42.36 -16.38 6.35
CA LEU A 434 -42.89 -15.22 5.63
C LEU A 434 -42.41 -15.22 4.18
N SER A 435 -43.25 -14.68 3.29
CA SER A 435 -42.86 -14.38 1.90
C SER A 435 -41.73 -13.34 1.89
N ALA A 436 -40.96 -13.25 0.80
CA ALA A 436 -39.88 -12.26 0.69
C ALA A 436 -40.37 -10.82 0.92
N VAL A 437 -41.57 -10.50 0.41
CA VAL A 437 -42.23 -9.21 0.59
C VAL A 437 -42.62 -8.98 2.06
N ASP A 438 -43.13 -10.00 2.74
CA ASP A 438 -43.54 -9.88 4.14
C ASP A 438 -42.34 -9.88 5.11
N ARG A 439 -41.21 -10.50 4.76
CA ARG A 439 -39.93 -10.38 5.49
C ARG A 439 -39.44 -8.94 5.46
N TYR A 440 -39.42 -8.33 4.27
CA TYR A 440 -39.03 -6.94 4.10
C TYR A 440 -39.97 -6.00 4.85
N ARG A 441 -41.29 -6.14 4.72
CA ARG A 441 -42.28 -5.33 5.46
C ARG A 441 -42.11 -5.46 6.98
N THR A 442 -41.85 -6.67 7.48
CA THR A 442 -41.66 -6.91 8.92
C THR A 442 -40.41 -6.20 9.44
N LEU A 443 -39.29 -6.27 8.71
CA LEU A 443 -38.04 -5.62 9.11
C LEU A 443 -38.08 -4.10 8.88
N LEU A 444 -38.79 -3.62 7.87
CA LEU A 444 -39.05 -2.20 7.67
C LEU A 444 -39.88 -1.62 8.82
N GLY A 445 -40.92 -2.34 9.27
CA GLY A 445 -41.68 -1.99 10.46
C GLY A 445 -40.79 -1.89 11.70
N LEU A 446 -39.94 -2.90 11.94
CA LEU A 446 -38.99 -2.92 13.05
C LEU A 446 -38.05 -1.69 13.04
N VAL A 447 -37.51 -1.34 11.87
CA VAL A 447 -36.61 -0.17 11.73
C VAL A 447 -37.36 1.13 11.99
N ARG A 448 -38.57 1.29 11.43
CA ARG A 448 -39.39 2.49 11.63
C ARG A 448 -39.86 2.64 13.08
N ASP A 449 -40.21 1.54 13.75
CA ASP A 449 -40.58 1.52 15.17
C ASP A 449 -39.44 2.02 16.07
N HIS A 450 -38.23 1.49 15.86
CA HIS A 450 -37.06 1.92 16.62
C HIS A 450 -36.62 3.34 16.27
N ALA A 451 -36.75 3.75 15.00
CA ALA A 451 -36.46 5.11 14.59
C ALA A 451 -37.45 6.11 15.22
N ALA A 452 -38.74 5.79 15.23
CA ALA A 452 -39.77 6.58 15.88
C ALA A 452 -39.52 6.73 17.38
N THR A 453 -39.12 5.63 18.04
CA THR A 453 -38.78 5.63 19.46
C THR A 453 -37.61 6.58 19.77
N VAL A 454 -36.55 6.56 18.94
CA VAL A 454 -35.38 7.43 19.13
C VAL A 454 -35.71 8.90 18.86
N LEU A 455 -36.60 9.18 17.91
CA LEU A 455 -37.08 10.54 17.60
C LEU A 455 -38.19 11.03 18.55
N GLY A 456 -38.65 10.19 19.48
CA GLY A 456 -39.73 10.53 20.42
C GLY A 456 -41.14 10.55 19.80
N HIS A 457 -41.32 9.91 18.64
CA HIS A 457 -42.63 9.72 18.01
C HIS A 457 -43.36 8.51 18.62
N THR A 458 -44.67 8.64 18.85
CA THR A 458 -45.51 7.55 19.37
C THR A 458 -46.00 6.59 18.29
N ASP A 459 -45.79 6.93 17.01
CA ASP A 459 -46.23 6.15 15.85
C ASP A 459 -45.07 6.01 14.84
N ALA A 460 -44.85 4.79 14.37
CA ALA A 460 -43.83 4.45 13.39
C ALA A 460 -44.17 4.96 11.98
N GLU A 461 -45.44 5.19 11.68
CA GLU A 461 -45.85 5.76 10.39
C GLU A 461 -45.42 7.23 10.23
N ALA A 462 -45.08 7.92 11.33
CA ALA A 462 -44.51 9.26 11.29
C ALA A 462 -43.08 9.29 10.69
N VAL A 463 -42.37 8.16 10.67
CA VAL A 463 -41.04 8.03 10.08
C VAL A 463 -41.18 7.63 8.62
N ARG A 464 -40.85 8.52 7.67
CA ARG A 464 -40.87 8.19 6.24
C ARG A 464 -39.81 7.15 5.90
N ALA A 465 -40.21 6.09 5.17
CA ALA A 465 -39.34 4.96 4.87
C ALA A 465 -38.21 5.30 3.87
N ASP A 466 -38.52 6.17 2.92
CA ASP A 466 -37.67 6.63 1.82
C ASP A 466 -36.83 7.87 2.16
N ALA A 467 -37.16 8.58 3.25
CA ALA A 467 -36.44 9.77 3.68
C ALA A 467 -35.12 9.41 4.36
N SER A 468 -34.11 10.25 4.18
CA SER A 468 -32.83 10.04 4.84
C SER A 468 -32.95 10.27 6.35
N PHE A 469 -32.16 9.54 7.14
CA PHE A 469 -32.14 9.71 8.59
C PHE A 469 -31.77 11.15 8.98
N LYS A 470 -30.95 11.84 8.19
CA LYS A 470 -30.63 13.27 8.39
C LYS A 470 -31.87 14.16 8.25
N GLU A 471 -32.70 13.93 7.24
CA GLU A 471 -33.97 14.66 7.04
C GLU A 471 -35.01 14.32 8.12
N LEU A 472 -34.94 13.11 8.66
CA LEU A 472 -35.79 12.64 9.77
C LEU A 472 -35.33 13.17 11.13
N GLY A 473 -34.24 13.94 11.20
CA GLY A 473 -33.74 14.55 12.44
C GLY A 473 -32.75 13.70 13.23
N PHE A 474 -32.11 12.71 12.60
CA PHE A 474 -31.01 11.97 13.23
C PHE A 474 -29.71 12.77 13.24
N GLU A 475 -29.10 12.83 14.41
CA GLU A 475 -27.78 13.36 14.69
C GLU A 475 -26.84 12.22 15.11
N SER A 476 -25.55 12.50 15.28
CA SER A 476 -24.55 11.44 15.53
C SER A 476 -24.84 10.57 16.75
N LEU A 477 -25.50 11.11 17.79
CA LEU A 477 -25.87 10.38 19.00
C LEU A 477 -27.12 9.52 18.80
N THR A 478 -28.17 10.05 18.19
CA THR A 478 -29.41 9.30 17.91
C THR A 478 -29.18 8.21 16.86
N ALA A 479 -28.22 8.40 15.96
CA ALA A 479 -27.78 7.36 15.03
C ALA A 479 -27.12 6.17 15.76
N VAL A 480 -26.26 6.44 16.73
CA VAL A 480 -25.67 5.39 17.57
C VAL A 480 -26.74 4.66 18.37
N GLU A 481 -27.69 5.39 18.95
CA GLU A 481 -28.80 4.81 19.71
C GLU A 481 -29.70 3.91 18.86
N LEU A 482 -30.11 4.34 17.66
CA LEU A 482 -30.90 3.51 16.75
C LEU A 482 -30.15 2.23 16.36
N ARG A 483 -28.84 2.32 16.08
CA ARG A 483 -28.01 1.16 15.78
C ARG A 483 -27.93 0.18 16.96
N ASP A 484 -27.75 0.67 18.17
CA ASP A 484 -27.69 -0.17 19.37
C ASP A 484 -29.04 -0.85 19.66
N ARG A 485 -30.16 -0.13 19.47
CA ARG A 485 -31.51 -0.69 19.61
C ARG A 485 -31.80 -1.77 18.57
N LEU A 486 -31.40 -1.56 17.31
CA LEU A 486 -31.54 -2.56 16.26
C LEU A 486 -30.65 -3.78 16.49
N ALA A 487 -29.42 -3.59 16.99
CA ALA A 487 -28.51 -4.68 17.33
C ALA A 487 -29.09 -5.54 18.47
N ALA A 488 -29.65 -4.89 19.50
CA ALA A 488 -30.33 -5.57 20.60
C ALA A 488 -31.60 -6.32 20.13
N ALA A 489 -32.39 -5.70 19.24
CA ALA A 489 -33.63 -6.30 18.75
C ALA A 489 -33.40 -7.48 17.80
N THR A 490 -32.35 -7.43 16.98
CA THR A 490 -32.04 -8.45 15.95
C THR A 490 -31.03 -9.50 16.39
N GLY A 491 -30.28 -9.25 17.46
CA GLY A 491 -29.15 -10.10 17.89
C GLY A 491 -27.91 -9.99 17.00
N LEU A 492 -27.92 -9.11 15.98
CA LEU A 492 -26.82 -8.92 15.06
C LEU A 492 -25.77 -7.97 15.62
N ARG A 493 -24.50 -8.22 15.27
CA ARG A 493 -23.45 -7.20 15.40
C ARG A 493 -23.56 -6.21 14.25
N LEU A 494 -24.19 -5.07 14.51
CA LEU A 494 -24.34 -4.00 13.55
C LEU A 494 -23.18 -3.00 13.67
N PRO A 495 -22.54 -2.60 12.55
CA PRO A 495 -21.43 -1.66 12.57
C PRO A 495 -21.89 -0.25 12.97
N ALA A 496 -21.02 0.53 13.60
CA ALA A 496 -21.32 1.92 13.97
C ALA A 496 -21.69 2.80 12.76
N ALA A 497 -21.22 2.44 11.56
CA ALA A 497 -21.52 3.14 10.31
C ALA A 497 -22.83 2.70 9.62
N LEU A 498 -23.68 1.87 10.27
CA LEU A 498 -24.89 1.30 9.65
C LEU A 498 -25.77 2.37 8.97
N ILE A 499 -26.07 3.44 9.70
CA ILE A 499 -26.95 4.53 9.22
C ILE A 499 -26.28 5.36 8.11
N PHE A 500 -24.95 5.41 8.04
CA PHE A 500 -24.25 6.10 6.96
C PHE A 500 -24.16 5.26 5.68
N ARG A 501 -24.04 3.94 5.83
CA ARG A 501 -24.03 2.98 4.71
C ARG A 501 -25.43 2.78 4.12
N HIS A 502 -26.44 2.90 4.96
CA HIS A 502 -27.84 2.72 4.62
C HIS A 502 -28.63 3.91 5.18
N PRO A 503 -28.63 5.05 4.46
CA PRO A 503 -29.10 6.33 4.98
C PRO A 503 -30.61 6.45 5.11
N THR A 504 -31.38 5.42 4.77
CA THR A 504 -32.84 5.39 4.87
C THR A 504 -33.32 4.17 5.66
N PRO A 505 -34.50 4.23 6.31
CA PRO A 505 -35.12 3.06 6.92
C PRO A 505 -35.26 1.86 5.97
N GLU A 506 -35.59 2.09 4.70
CA GLU A 506 -35.64 1.05 3.66
C GLU A 506 -34.27 0.41 3.41
N GLY A 507 -33.21 1.22 3.31
CA GLY A 507 -31.85 0.73 3.13
C GLY A 507 -31.39 -0.18 4.27
N ILE A 508 -31.73 0.18 5.51
CA ILE A 508 -31.42 -0.67 6.67
C ILE A 508 -32.28 -1.93 6.65
N ALA A 509 -33.56 -1.85 6.33
CA ALA A 509 -34.44 -3.02 6.25
C ALA A 509 -33.94 -4.04 5.21
N HIS A 510 -33.52 -3.57 4.03
CA HIS A 510 -32.90 -4.42 3.00
C HIS A 510 -31.61 -5.08 3.50
N HIS A 511 -30.75 -4.34 4.19
CA HIS A 511 -29.54 -4.88 4.79
C HIS A 511 -29.86 -6.00 5.82
N LEU A 512 -30.85 -5.77 6.70
CA LEU A 512 -31.24 -6.72 7.72
C LEU A 512 -31.87 -8.00 7.14
N VAL A 513 -32.65 -7.90 6.05
CA VAL A 513 -33.18 -9.09 5.35
C VAL A 513 -32.04 -10.00 4.89
N GLY A 514 -30.99 -9.43 4.27
CA GLY A 514 -29.84 -10.19 3.79
C GLY A 514 -29.04 -10.87 4.92
N ARG A 515 -28.89 -10.19 6.06
CA ARG A 515 -28.14 -10.70 7.23
C ARG A 515 -28.89 -11.77 8.00
N LEU A 516 -30.19 -11.59 8.23
CA LEU A 516 -31.00 -12.52 9.01
C LEU A 516 -31.49 -13.73 8.20
N SER A 517 -31.45 -13.66 6.87
CA SER A 517 -31.75 -14.81 6.00
C SER A 517 -30.53 -15.72 5.78
N SER A 518 -29.30 -15.20 5.93
CA SER A 518 -28.05 -15.95 5.72
C SER A 518 -27.58 -16.74 6.95
N ASP A 519 -27.84 -16.25 8.17
CA ASP A 519 -27.57 -16.99 9.42
C ASP A 519 -28.52 -18.21 9.63
N GLY A 520 -29.59 -18.33 8.84
CA GLY A 520 -30.53 -19.45 8.88
C GLY A 520 -30.25 -20.60 7.89
N ALA A 521 -29.27 -20.44 6.98
CA ALA A 521 -29.06 -21.38 5.86
C ALA A 521 -28.00 -22.47 6.11
N ALA A 522 -27.42 -22.56 7.31
CA ALA A 522 -26.46 -23.60 7.65
C ALA A 522 -27.14 -24.89 8.16
N ALA A 523 -28.01 -25.52 7.37
CA ALA A 523 -28.37 -26.94 7.52
C ALA A 523 -29.26 -27.47 6.37
N ALA A 524 -28.67 -27.96 5.27
CA ALA A 524 -29.12 -29.16 4.54
C ALA A 524 -28.12 -29.58 3.43
N PRO A 525 -27.94 -30.89 3.16
CA PRO A 525 -26.80 -31.42 2.40
C PRO A 525 -27.00 -31.42 0.87
N THR A 526 -25.86 -31.25 0.19
CA THR A 526 -25.63 -31.33 -1.25
C THR A 526 -26.10 -32.65 -1.88
N ALA A 527 -26.84 -32.57 -2.99
CA ALA A 527 -27.03 -33.68 -3.91
C ALA A 527 -26.30 -33.41 -5.24
N ILE A 528 -25.45 -34.37 -5.62
CA ILE A 528 -24.65 -34.44 -6.84
C ILE A 528 -25.52 -34.95 -8.00
N VAL A 529 -25.38 -34.39 -9.21
CA VAL A 529 -25.84 -35.03 -10.46
C VAL A 529 -24.74 -34.92 -11.56
N PRO A 530 -24.51 -35.98 -12.39
CA PRO A 530 -23.32 -36.13 -13.26
C PRO A 530 -23.51 -35.56 -14.69
N PRO A 531 -22.47 -35.59 -15.56
CA PRO A 531 -22.44 -34.81 -16.80
C PRO A 531 -23.03 -35.55 -18.02
N GLY A 532 -23.63 -34.77 -18.93
CA GLY A 532 -23.75 -35.11 -20.34
C GLY A 532 -25.03 -34.62 -21.01
N THR A 533 -24.91 -33.78 -22.06
CA THR A 533 -25.18 -34.13 -23.47
C THR A 533 -25.20 -32.85 -24.34
N GLN A 534 -24.34 -32.81 -25.36
CA GLN A 534 -24.36 -31.78 -26.41
C GLN A 534 -25.58 -31.93 -27.32
N VAL A 535 -26.20 -30.82 -27.72
CA VAL A 535 -27.22 -30.76 -28.78
C VAL A 535 -26.81 -29.66 -29.79
N PRO A 536 -27.01 -29.85 -31.12
CA PRO A 536 -26.28 -29.14 -32.16
C PRO A 536 -26.91 -27.80 -32.55
N ARG A 537 -26.05 -26.86 -32.99
CA ARG A 537 -26.44 -25.57 -33.59
C ARG A 537 -26.91 -25.77 -35.04
N GLN A 538 -28.06 -25.19 -35.38
CA GLN A 538 -28.39 -24.75 -36.74
C GLN A 538 -29.26 -23.48 -36.73
N PRO A 539 -29.29 -22.70 -37.83
CA PRO A 539 -29.25 -21.24 -37.76
C PRO A 539 -30.49 -20.52 -38.34
N THR A 540 -30.49 -19.21 -38.10
CA THR A 540 -31.19 -18.09 -38.80
C THR A 540 -32.65 -17.76 -38.50
N GLY A 541 -32.84 -16.48 -38.15
CA GLY A 541 -34.12 -15.78 -37.99
C GLY A 541 -34.05 -14.69 -36.92
N GLU A 542 -33.11 -13.74 -37.02
CA GLU A 542 -32.97 -12.67 -36.01
C GLU A 542 -34.14 -11.68 -36.06
N MET A 543 -35.01 -11.74 -35.05
CA MET A 543 -35.80 -10.59 -34.59
C MET A 543 -35.00 -9.84 -33.51
N SER A 544 -34.96 -8.51 -33.59
CA SER A 544 -34.22 -7.68 -32.63
C SER A 544 -34.83 -7.76 -31.22
N ALA A 545 -34.01 -7.52 -30.19
CA ALA A 545 -34.43 -7.56 -28.78
C ALA A 545 -35.58 -6.59 -28.46
N ALA A 546 -35.69 -5.49 -29.19
CA ALA A 546 -36.79 -4.53 -29.03
C ALA A 546 -38.15 -5.10 -29.50
N GLN A 547 -38.17 -5.91 -30.57
CA GLN A 547 -39.41 -6.50 -31.10
C GLN A 547 -39.92 -7.69 -30.26
N ARG A 548 -39.04 -8.30 -29.44
CA ARG A 548 -39.43 -9.35 -28.48
C ARG A 548 -40.07 -8.78 -27.21
N LEU A 549 -39.75 -7.54 -26.84
CA LEU A 549 -40.26 -6.91 -25.62
C LEU A 549 -41.68 -6.34 -25.78
N GLU A 550 -42.07 -5.93 -26.99
CA GLU A 550 -43.41 -5.37 -27.26
C GLU A 550 -44.53 -6.40 -27.39
N SER A 551 -44.21 -7.70 -27.45
CA SER A 551 -45.20 -8.79 -27.64
C SER A 551 -45.24 -9.83 -26.52
N ALA A 552 -44.48 -9.64 -25.44
CA ALA A 552 -44.41 -10.56 -24.31
C ALA A 552 -45.54 -10.31 -23.29
N SER A 553 -46.14 -11.38 -22.77
CA SER A 553 -47.04 -11.27 -21.62
C SER A 553 -46.24 -11.00 -20.33
N ALA A 554 -46.90 -10.44 -19.30
CA ALA A 554 -46.25 -10.08 -18.03
C ALA A 554 -45.50 -11.25 -17.36
N ASP A 555 -45.97 -12.48 -17.54
CA ASP A 555 -45.32 -13.69 -17.02
C ASP A 555 -44.01 -14.02 -17.76
N GLN A 556 -43.91 -13.68 -19.05
CA GLN A 556 -42.70 -13.93 -19.85
C GLN A 556 -41.60 -12.89 -19.62
N VAL A 557 -41.96 -11.69 -19.17
CA VAL A 557 -40.98 -10.65 -18.78
C VAL A 557 -40.34 -10.97 -17.44
N LEU A 558 -41.07 -11.60 -16.52
CA LEU A 558 -40.54 -12.06 -15.23
C LEU A 558 -39.60 -13.26 -15.37
N GLU A 559 -39.93 -14.22 -16.24
CA GLU A 559 -39.07 -15.38 -16.52
C GLU A 559 -37.74 -14.99 -17.22
N PHE A 560 -37.72 -13.86 -17.93
CA PHE A 560 -36.50 -13.29 -18.53
C PHE A 560 -35.60 -12.60 -17.50
N ILE A 561 -36.19 -11.96 -16.48
CA ILE A 561 -35.43 -11.30 -15.41
C ILE A 561 -34.81 -12.35 -14.47
N ASP A 562 -35.51 -13.45 -14.20
CA ASP A 562 -35.00 -14.54 -13.35
C ASP A 562 -33.82 -15.31 -13.99
N ASN A 563 -33.72 -15.38 -15.32
CA ASN A 563 -32.66 -16.12 -16.00
C ASN A 563 -31.34 -15.34 -16.18
N GLU A 564 -31.37 -14.00 -16.21
CA GLU A 564 -30.17 -13.17 -16.42
C GLU A 564 -29.54 -12.66 -15.11
N LEU A 565 -30.30 -12.62 -14.00
CA LEU A 565 -29.78 -12.29 -12.67
C LEU A 565 -29.70 -13.55 -11.83
N GLY A 566 -28.70 -14.39 -12.11
CA GLY A 566 -28.50 -15.68 -11.45
C GLY A 566 -28.38 -15.59 -9.91
N VAL A 567 -29.52 -15.69 -9.22
CA VAL A 567 -29.64 -15.86 -7.77
C VAL A 567 -30.65 -16.98 -7.55
N SER A 568 -30.16 -18.17 -7.16
CA SER A 568 -31.00 -19.28 -6.69
C SER A 568 -31.54 -19.05 -5.28
#